data_AF-A0A3R7Y8H3-F1
#
_entry.id   AF-A0A3R7Y8H3-F1
#
_cell.length_a   1.000
_cell.length_b   1.000
_cell.length_c   1.000
_cell.angle_alpha   90.00
_cell.angle_beta   90.00
_cell.angle_gamma   90.00
#
_symmetry.space_group_name_H-M   'P 1'
#
loop_
_entity.id
_entity.type
_entity.pdbx_description
1 polymer ?
#
loop_
_entity_poly.entity_id
_entity_poly.type
_entity_poly.pdbx_seq_one_letter_code
_entity_poly.pdbx_strand_id
1 'polypeptide(L)'
;MEEDTESEVQASQRRKTAFRFKGCTDVELLKEVIHVQPYEAPHGEVRKRWTEVTEHLQRLYGDGITVNATRKRSDDLITAFHANTMAALCASGTDEEYEEREQLLQDIHGLVDAAFIQKQTDKEEKAKQNERRETNGEKIRDAAMSTMKRKSFEVVEVDGCEDAPPNKRQSRGSSHRVAEAGVVVASLVEMVAKANEVKAEEVRARHENNMLAQ
;
A
#
# COMPACT_ATOMS: atom_id res chain seq x y z
N MET A 1 -30.27 48.66 -50.99
CA MET A 1 -29.54 47.38 -50.85
C MET A 1 -28.56 47.57 -49.72
N GLU A 2 -28.96 47.31 -48.48
CA GLU A 2 -28.09 46.90 -47.36
C GLU A 2 -29.05 46.29 -46.33
N GLU A 3 -29.42 45.03 -46.58
CA GLU A 3 -30.17 44.15 -45.68
C GLU A 3 -29.17 43.18 -45.04
N ASP A 4 -29.40 42.88 -43.76
CA ASP A 4 -29.05 41.62 -43.09
C ASP A 4 -27.58 41.24 -42.87
N THR A 5 -26.89 41.90 -41.92
CA THR A 5 -25.68 41.31 -41.28
C THR A 5 -25.52 41.63 -39.78
N GLU A 6 -26.61 41.74 -39.00
CA GLU A 6 -26.49 41.95 -37.53
C GLU A 6 -27.14 40.86 -36.66
N SER A 7 -27.68 39.80 -37.25
CA SER A 7 -28.46 38.78 -36.53
C SER A 7 -27.75 37.44 -36.26
N GLU A 8 -26.43 37.32 -36.46
CA GLU A 8 -25.73 36.02 -36.34
C GLU A 8 -24.72 35.89 -35.19
N VAL A 9 -24.63 36.87 -34.27
CA VAL A 9 -23.63 36.82 -33.17
C VAL A 9 -24.21 36.52 -31.77
N GLN A 10 -25.52 36.26 -31.64
CA GLN A 10 -26.18 36.06 -30.34
C GLN A 10 -26.62 34.62 -30.02
N ALA A 11 -26.17 33.58 -30.73
CA ALA A 11 -26.69 32.22 -30.55
C ALA A 11 -25.88 31.24 -29.65
N SER A 12 -24.66 31.56 -29.20
CA SER A 12 -23.77 30.52 -28.61
C SER A 12 -23.31 30.71 -27.15
N GLN A 13 -24.14 31.33 -26.30
CA GLN A 13 -23.95 31.27 -24.84
C GLN A 13 -25.18 30.74 -24.10
N ARG A 14 -25.82 29.69 -24.62
CA ARG A 14 -26.69 28.87 -23.77
C ARG A 14 -25.78 28.16 -22.75
N ARG A 15 -25.89 28.55 -21.47
CA ARG A 15 -25.23 27.84 -20.36
C ARG A 15 -25.56 26.35 -20.51
N LYS A 16 -24.55 25.51 -20.68
CA LYS A 16 -24.74 24.04 -20.73
C LYS A 16 -25.50 23.64 -19.46
N THR A 17 -26.67 23.02 -19.63
CA THR A 17 -27.44 22.48 -18.51
C THR A 17 -26.61 21.44 -17.80
N ALA A 18 -26.48 21.56 -16.47
CA ALA A 18 -25.74 20.60 -15.67
C ALA A 18 -26.31 19.19 -15.87
N PHE A 19 -25.44 18.20 -16.01
CA PHE A 19 -25.86 16.80 -16.09
C PHE A 19 -26.65 16.40 -14.86
N ARG A 20 -27.75 15.67 -15.05
CA ARG A 20 -28.64 15.23 -13.97
C ARG A 20 -28.61 13.70 -13.86
N PHE A 21 -28.09 13.22 -12.75
CA PHE A 21 -28.06 11.80 -12.41
C PHE A 21 -29.48 11.24 -12.17
N LYS A 22 -29.65 9.98 -12.55
CA LYS A 22 -30.85 9.12 -12.44
C LYS A 22 -30.43 7.72 -11.99
N GLY A 23 -31.39 6.86 -11.64
CA GLY A 23 -31.13 5.47 -11.20
C GLY A 23 -30.17 4.71 -12.14
N CYS A 24 -30.49 4.63 -13.43
CA CYS A 24 -29.63 3.98 -14.42
C CYS A 24 -28.20 4.54 -14.50
N THR A 25 -28.02 5.86 -14.41
CA THR A 25 -26.68 6.47 -14.42
C THR A 25 -25.93 6.25 -13.11
N ASP A 26 -26.66 6.12 -11.99
CA ASP A 26 -26.07 5.80 -10.69
C ASP A 26 -25.53 4.36 -10.70
N VAL A 27 -26.27 3.41 -11.30
CA VAL A 27 -25.81 2.03 -11.48
C VAL A 27 -24.50 1.99 -12.27
N GLU A 28 -24.43 2.65 -13.43
CA GLU A 28 -23.20 2.70 -14.25
C GLU A 28 -22.05 3.41 -13.52
N LEU A 29 -22.35 4.47 -12.75
CA LEU A 29 -21.36 5.13 -11.90
C LEU A 29 -20.78 4.15 -10.87
N LEU A 30 -21.62 3.39 -10.17
CA LEU A 30 -21.18 2.50 -9.10
C LEU A 30 -20.41 1.28 -9.64
N LYS A 31 -20.83 0.73 -10.77
CA LYS A 31 -20.07 -0.31 -11.49
C LYS A 31 -18.65 0.16 -11.81
N GLU A 32 -18.53 1.37 -12.33
CA GLU A 32 -17.23 1.94 -12.66
C GLU A 32 -16.40 2.28 -11.41
N VAL A 33 -17.03 2.70 -10.31
CA VAL A 33 -16.35 2.89 -9.01
C VAL A 33 -15.79 1.58 -8.47
N ILE A 34 -16.51 0.47 -8.61
CA ILE A 34 -16.01 -0.87 -8.26
C ILE A 34 -14.85 -1.26 -9.17
N HIS A 35 -14.96 -1.01 -10.48
CA HIS A 35 -13.92 -1.37 -11.44
C HIS A 35 -12.61 -0.58 -11.24
N VAL A 36 -12.70 0.74 -11.08
CA VAL A 36 -11.54 1.64 -10.98
C VAL A 36 -10.98 1.70 -9.56
N GLN A 37 -11.79 1.37 -8.54
CA GLN A 37 -11.45 1.41 -7.12
C GLN A 37 -10.77 2.72 -6.66
N PRO A 38 -11.41 3.90 -6.80
CA PRO A 38 -10.78 5.17 -6.43
C PRO A 38 -10.37 5.29 -4.95
N TYR A 39 -10.97 4.52 -4.06
CA TYR A 39 -10.66 4.45 -2.62
C TYR A 39 -9.35 3.69 -2.31
N GLU A 40 -8.87 2.86 -3.24
CA GLU A 40 -7.56 2.20 -3.13
C GLU A 40 -6.41 3.04 -3.67
N ALA A 41 -6.71 4.17 -4.33
CA ALA A 41 -5.71 5.00 -4.98
C ALA A 41 -4.52 5.34 -4.06
N PRO A 42 -3.27 5.24 -4.57
CA PRO A 42 -2.10 5.75 -3.88
C PRO A 42 -2.23 7.24 -3.55
N HIS A 43 -1.43 7.69 -2.58
CA HIS A 43 -1.40 9.10 -2.19
C HIS A 43 -1.10 9.99 -3.41
N GLY A 44 -1.95 10.98 -3.64
CA GLY A 44 -1.86 11.90 -4.79
C GLY A 44 -2.56 11.41 -6.08
N GLU A 45 -2.98 10.15 -6.17
CA GLU A 45 -3.58 9.57 -7.39
C GLU A 45 -5.11 9.53 -7.39
N VAL A 46 -5.75 9.85 -6.27
CA VAL A 46 -7.23 9.83 -6.13
C VAL A 46 -7.92 10.60 -7.25
N ARG A 47 -7.41 11.80 -7.60
CA ARG A 47 -7.99 12.62 -8.67
C ARG A 47 -7.90 11.93 -10.04
N LYS A 48 -6.80 11.21 -10.31
CA LYS A 48 -6.61 10.48 -11.56
C LYS A 48 -7.63 9.34 -11.68
N ARG A 49 -7.78 8.53 -10.63
CA ARG A 49 -8.80 7.44 -10.60
C ARG A 49 -10.22 7.98 -10.80
N TRP A 50 -10.58 9.09 -10.15
CA TRP A 50 -11.89 9.72 -10.38
C TRP A 50 -12.03 10.30 -11.80
N THR A 51 -10.94 10.71 -12.44
CA THR A 51 -10.97 11.15 -13.84
C THR A 51 -11.29 9.97 -14.76
N GLU A 52 -10.68 8.80 -14.53
CA GLU A 52 -10.96 7.57 -15.27
C GLU A 52 -12.44 7.17 -15.19
N VAL A 53 -13.03 7.18 -13.97
CA VAL A 53 -14.47 6.93 -13.76
C VAL A 53 -15.33 7.91 -14.55
N THR A 54 -15.00 9.20 -14.50
CA THR A 54 -15.75 10.24 -15.21
C THR A 54 -15.63 10.11 -16.72
N GLU A 55 -14.46 9.80 -17.25
CA GLU A 55 -14.26 9.60 -18.69
C GLU A 55 -15.11 8.45 -19.21
N HIS A 56 -15.26 7.36 -18.44
CA HIS A 56 -16.16 6.27 -18.81
C HIS A 56 -17.62 6.75 -18.90
N LEU A 57 -18.10 7.46 -17.87
CA LEU A 57 -19.44 8.05 -17.89
C LEU A 57 -19.65 9.05 -19.03
N GLN A 58 -18.63 9.85 -19.37
CA GLN A 58 -18.68 10.79 -20.50
C GLN A 58 -18.80 10.06 -21.84
N ARG A 59 -18.15 8.90 -22.01
CA ARG A 59 -18.32 8.08 -23.23
C ARG A 59 -19.76 7.58 -23.40
N LEU A 60 -20.48 7.34 -22.30
CA LEU A 60 -21.86 6.83 -22.32
C LEU A 60 -22.91 7.94 -22.42
N TYR A 61 -22.70 9.06 -21.73
CA TYR A 61 -23.72 10.09 -21.50
C TYR A 61 -23.32 11.51 -21.94
N GLY A 62 -22.10 11.69 -22.44
CA GLY A 62 -21.56 12.92 -22.99
C GLY A 62 -20.75 13.78 -22.00
N ASP A 63 -20.05 14.77 -22.55
CA ASP A 63 -19.05 15.61 -21.85
C ASP A 63 -19.63 16.57 -20.80
N GLY A 64 -20.94 16.53 -20.54
CA GLY A 64 -21.61 17.35 -19.53
C GLY A 64 -21.32 16.91 -18.09
N ILE A 65 -20.73 15.73 -17.91
CA ILE A 65 -20.38 15.16 -16.61
C ILE A 65 -19.00 15.66 -16.21
N THR A 66 -18.84 16.08 -14.95
CA THR A 66 -17.54 16.57 -14.43
C THR A 66 -17.05 15.67 -13.31
N VAL A 67 -15.73 15.60 -13.13
CA VAL A 67 -15.09 14.78 -12.08
C VAL A 67 -15.63 15.07 -10.69
N ASN A 68 -15.83 16.36 -10.37
CA ASN A 68 -16.38 16.77 -9.09
C ASN A 68 -17.83 16.32 -8.93
N ALA A 69 -18.65 16.38 -9.99
CA ALA A 69 -20.03 15.93 -9.94
C ALA A 69 -20.13 14.40 -9.78
N THR A 70 -19.30 13.64 -10.52
CA THR A 70 -19.18 12.18 -10.41
C THR A 70 -18.83 11.75 -8.99
N ARG A 71 -17.75 12.32 -8.44
CA ARG A 71 -17.30 12.01 -7.08
C ARG A 71 -18.36 12.38 -6.04
N LYS A 72 -18.88 13.61 -6.11
CA LYS A 72 -19.91 14.08 -5.18
C LYS A 72 -21.14 13.17 -5.22
N ARG A 73 -21.58 12.77 -6.41
CA ARG A 73 -22.73 11.87 -6.54
C ARG A 73 -22.47 10.53 -5.87
N SER A 74 -21.28 9.95 -6.06
CA SER A 74 -20.90 8.71 -5.37
C SER A 74 -20.90 8.88 -3.86
N ASP A 75 -20.31 9.97 -3.34
CA ASP A 75 -20.27 10.25 -1.90
C ASP A 75 -21.68 10.45 -1.31
N ASP A 76 -22.57 11.14 -2.05
CA ASP A 76 -23.98 11.34 -1.66
C ASP A 76 -24.74 10.00 -1.60
N LEU A 77 -24.51 9.09 -2.57
CA LEU A 77 -25.13 7.76 -2.59
C LEU A 77 -24.68 6.90 -1.41
N ILE A 78 -23.36 6.84 -1.15
CA ILE A 78 -22.79 6.10 -0.02
C ILE A 78 -23.32 6.67 1.31
N THR A 79 -23.36 8.00 1.44
CA THR A 79 -23.86 8.67 2.64
C THR A 79 -25.32 8.32 2.90
N ALA A 80 -26.17 8.43 1.86
CA ALA A 80 -27.58 8.16 2.03
C ALA A 80 -27.86 6.65 2.24
N PHE A 81 -27.01 5.76 1.71
CA PHE A 81 -27.05 4.32 1.98
C PHE A 81 -26.79 4.03 3.47
N HIS A 82 -25.70 4.57 4.03
CA HIS A 82 -25.41 4.42 5.47
C HIS A 82 -26.49 4.99 6.38
N ALA A 83 -27.18 6.05 5.92
CA ALA A 83 -28.29 6.65 6.66
C ALA A 83 -29.63 5.91 6.48
N ASN A 84 -29.69 4.84 5.67
CA ASN A 84 -30.95 4.18 5.26
C ASN A 84 -31.97 5.18 4.66
N THR A 85 -31.50 6.19 3.93
CA THR A 85 -32.32 7.26 3.33
C THR A 85 -32.41 7.14 1.80
N MET A 86 -32.17 5.95 1.25
CA MET A 86 -32.19 5.70 -0.20
C MET A 86 -33.51 6.04 -0.89
N ALA A 87 -34.64 5.86 -0.18
CA ALA A 87 -35.97 6.21 -0.68
C ALA A 87 -36.09 7.69 -1.08
N ALA A 88 -35.34 8.60 -0.45
CA ALA A 88 -35.37 10.03 -0.78
C ALA A 88 -34.66 10.37 -2.11
N LEU A 89 -33.80 9.47 -2.61
CA LEU A 89 -33.10 9.65 -3.89
C LEU A 89 -33.83 8.99 -5.07
N CYS A 90 -34.95 8.31 -4.82
CA CYS A 90 -35.80 7.70 -5.85
C CYS A 90 -36.65 8.78 -6.54
N ALA A 91 -36.06 9.50 -7.51
CA ALA A 91 -36.77 10.54 -8.26
C ALA A 91 -37.43 10.01 -9.55
N SER A 92 -36.92 8.90 -10.10
CA SER A 92 -37.44 8.17 -11.28
C SER A 92 -36.51 6.97 -11.55
N GLY A 93 -37.05 5.76 -11.67
CA GLY A 93 -36.30 4.51 -11.91
C GLY A 93 -37.22 3.31 -11.74
N THR A 94 -36.82 2.15 -12.25
CA THR A 94 -37.55 0.90 -12.01
C THR A 94 -37.07 0.27 -10.69
N ASP A 95 -37.87 -0.61 -10.10
CA ASP A 95 -37.51 -1.28 -8.85
C ASP A 95 -36.21 -2.07 -9.00
N GLU A 96 -35.97 -2.66 -10.18
CA GLU A 96 -34.75 -3.42 -10.49
C GLU A 96 -33.49 -2.53 -10.49
N GLU A 97 -33.57 -1.31 -11.04
CA GLU A 97 -32.45 -0.37 -11.03
C GLU A 97 -32.07 0.06 -9.60
N TYR A 98 -33.05 0.16 -8.70
CA TYR A 98 -32.80 0.55 -7.31
C TYR A 98 -32.22 -0.59 -6.48
N GLU A 99 -32.67 -1.83 -6.72
CA GLU A 99 -32.12 -3.03 -6.08
C GLU A 99 -30.67 -3.26 -6.51
N GLU A 100 -30.37 -3.18 -7.81
CA GLU A 100 -28.99 -3.28 -8.32
C GLU A 100 -28.10 -2.20 -7.71
N ARG A 101 -28.59 -0.95 -7.63
CA ARG A 101 -27.86 0.16 -7.00
C ARG A 101 -27.54 -0.13 -5.54
N GLU A 102 -28.48 -0.65 -4.75
CA GLU A 102 -28.24 -0.99 -3.34
C GLU A 102 -27.24 -2.14 -3.20
N GLN A 103 -27.32 -3.17 -4.05
CA GLN A 103 -26.35 -4.26 -4.05
C GLN A 103 -24.93 -3.74 -4.34
N LEU A 104 -24.77 -2.88 -5.35
CA LEU A 104 -23.48 -2.28 -5.69
C LEU A 104 -22.93 -1.40 -4.55
N LEU A 105 -23.79 -0.69 -3.83
CA LEU A 105 -23.39 0.11 -2.66
C LEU A 105 -22.90 -0.77 -1.50
N GLN A 106 -23.58 -1.90 -1.26
CA GLN A 106 -23.15 -2.89 -0.27
C GLN A 106 -21.79 -3.51 -0.64
N ASP A 107 -21.58 -3.81 -1.92
CA ASP A 107 -20.31 -4.35 -2.42
C ASP A 107 -19.18 -3.32 -2.26
N ILE A 108 -19.41 -2.06 -2.64
CA ILE A 108 -18.45 -0.97 -2.44
C ILE A 108 -18.09 -0.82 -0.96
N HIS A 109 -19.08 -0.85 -0.06
CA HIS A 109 -18.84 -0.79 1.38
C HIS A 109 -17.89 -1.91 1.82
N GLY A 110 -18.16 -3.16 1.43
CA GLY A 110 -17.30 -4.31 1.75
C GLY A 110 -15.88 -4.16 1.20
N LEU A 111 -15.72 -3.67 -0.03
CA LEU A 111 -14.42 -3.46 -0.64
C LEU A 111 -13.62 -2.34 0.04
N VAL A 112 -14.27 -1.24 0.41
CA VAL A 112 -13.65 -0.12 1.12
C VAL A 112 -13.15 -0.58 2.50
N ASP A 113 -13.96 -1.34 3.22
CA ASP A 113 -13.59 -1.91 4.52
C ASP A 113 -12.40 -2.87 4.41
N ALA A 114 -12.43 -3.77 3.42
CA ALA A 114 -11.33 -4.70 3.15
C ALA A 114 -10.03 -3.94 2.82
N ALA A 115 -10.10 -2.93 1.94
CA ALA A 115 -8.96 -2.10 1.59
C ALA A 115 -8.40 -1.33 2.78
N PHE A 116 -9.27 -0.86 3.69
CA PHE A 116 -8.86 -0.19 4.92
C PHE A 116 -8.15 -1.15 5.88
N ILE A 117 -8.70 -2.34 6.10
CA ILE A 117 -8.09 -3.39 6.92
C ILE A 117 -6.71 -3.75 6.36
N GLN A 118 -6.60 -3.98 5.06
CA GLN A 118 -5.32 -4.31 4.42
C GLN A 118 -4.27 -3.20 4.60
N LYS A 119 -4.68 -1.93 4.42
CA LYS A 119 -3.77 -0.79 4.65
C LYS A 119 -3.29 -0.71 6.10
N GLN A 120 -4.13 -1.08 7.08
CA GLN A 120 -3.72 -1.14 8.47
C GLN A 120 -2.74 -2.29 8.73
N THR A 121 -3.04 -3.50 8.24
CA THR A 121 -2.16 -4.67 8.43
C THR A 121 -0.78 -4.43 7.83
N ASP A 122 -0.72 -3.85 6.63
CA ASP A 122 0.55 -3.51 5.97
C ASP A 122 1.36 -2.48 6.77
N LYS A 123 0.68 -1.51 7.38
CA LYS A 123 1.33 -0.49 8.21
C LYS A 123 1.86 -1.09 9.50
N GLU A 124 1.10 -1.97 10.15
CA GLU A 124 1.51 -2.67 11.37
C GLU A 124 2.69 -3.60 11.09
N GLU A 125 2.67 -4.35 9.99
CA GLU A 125 3.78 -5.23 9.60
C GLU A 125 5.07 -4.44 9.36
N LYS A 126 4.98 -3.30 8.65
CA LYS A 126 6.12 -2.39 8.45
C LYS A 126 6.64 -1.82 9.76
N ALA A 127 5.76 -1.45 10.69
CA ALA A 127 6.16 -0.95 12.01
C ALA A 127 6.90 -2.04 12.82
N LYS A 128 6.36 -3.25 12.86
CA LYS A 128 6.99 -4.41 13.51
C LYS A 128 8.33 -4.78 12.87
N GLN A 129 8.43 -4.68 11.55
CA GLN A 129 9.70 -4.91 10.86
C GLN A 129 10.74 -3.82 11.20
N ASN A 130 10.32 -2.56 11.32
CA ASN A 130 11.19 -1.47 11.74
C ASN A 130 11.68 -1.66 13.18
N GLU A 131 10.78 -1.98 14.10
CA GLU A 131 11.13 -2.27 15.51
C GLU A 131 12.13 -3.43 15.63
N ARG A 132 11.95 -4.50 14.84
CA ARG A 132 12.91 -5.60 14.75
C ARG A 132 14.29 -5.14 14.26
N ARG A 133 14.35 -4.21 13.30
CA ARG A 133 15.62 -3.64 12.80
C ARG A 133 16.30 -2.79 13.87
N GLU A 134 15.54 -1.97 14.59
CA GLU A 134 16.06 -1.09 15.65
C GLU A 134 16.60 -1.91 16.83
N THR A 135 15.83 -2.88 17.31
CA THR A 135 16.25 -3.79 18.39
C THR A 135 17.46 -4.63 18.00
N ASN A 136 17.53 -5.11 16.75
CA ASN A 136 18.73 -5.80 16.26
C ASN A 136 19.94 -4.85 16.18
N GLY A 137 19.72 -3.60 15.73
CA GLY A 137 20.76 -2.57 15.71
C GLY A 137 21.30 -2.25 17.11
N GLU A 138 20.43 -2.20 18.12
CA GLU A 138 20.83 -2.01 19.52
C GLU A 138 21.70 -3.16 20.03
N LYS A 139 21.30 -4.41 19.80
CA LYS A 139 22.09 -5.59 20.18
C LYS A 139 23.49 -5.58 19.57
N ILE A 140 23.63 -5.15 18.32
CA ILE A 140 24.93 -5.03 17.64
C ILE A 140 25.79 -3.95 18.30
N ARG A 141 25.22 -2.78 18.63
CA ARG A 141 25.95 -1.70 19.33
C ARG A 141 26.42 -2.15 20.71
N ASP A 142 25.55 -2.81 21.47
CA ASP A 142 25.88 -3.30 22.82
C ASP A 142 26.99 -4.37 22.80
N ALA A 143 26.95 -5.29 21.82
CA ALA A 143 27.99 -6.29 21.64
C ALA A 143 29.34 -5.63 21.28
N ALA A 144 29.35 -4.64 20.39
CA ALA A 144 30.55 -3.90 20.03
C ALA A 144 31.15 -3.14 21.23
N MET A 145 30.32 -2.41 22.00
CA MET A 145 30.77 -1.67 23.19
C MET A 145 31.30 -2.61 24.29
N SER A 146 30.68 -3.77 24.44
CA SER A 146 31.13 -4.79 25.40
C SER A 146 32.49 -5.39 25.03
N THR A 147 32.74 -5.65 23.74
CA THR A 147 34.05 -6.16 23.28
C THR A 147 35.16 -5.10 23.42
N MET A 148 34.85 -3.82 23.17
CA MET A 148 35.79 -2.72 23.42
C MET A 148 36.11 -2.54 24.91
N LYS A 149 35.12 -2.65 25.80
CA LYS A 149 35.36 -2.60 27.26
C LYS A 149 36.28 -3.72 27.74
N ARG A 150 36.11 -4.94 27.21
CA ARG A 150 37.02 -6.06 27.52
C ARG A 150 38.44 -5.78 27.01
N LYS A 151 38.56 -5.17 25.83
CA LYS A 151 39.86 -4.78 25.26
C LYS A 151 40.52 -3.61 25.98
N SER A 152 39.76 -2.65 26.52
CA SER A 152 40.33 -1.55 27.33
C SER A 152 40.77 -2.01 28.72
N PHE A 153 40.20 -3.09 29.26
CA PHE A 153 40.65 -3.71 30.50
C PHE A 153 41.88 -4.62 30.31
N GLU A 154 42.18 -5.01 29.07
CA GLU A 154 43.36 -5.82 28.71
C GLU A 154 44.60 -4.95 28.36
N VAL A 155 44.50 -3.62 28.40
CA VAL A 155 45.57 -2.69 27.97
C VAL A 155 46.17 -1.87 29.13
N VAL A 156 45.89 -2.19 30.40
CA VAL A 156 46.59 -1.55 31.53
C VAL A 156 47.13 -2.62 32.47
N GLU A 157 48.36 -3.06 32.21
CA GLU A 157 49.49 -3.02 33.15
C GLU A 157 50.80 -3.06 32.33
N VAL A 158 51.34 -1.88 32.01
CA VAL A 158 52.76 -1.69 31.67
C VAL A 158 53.25 -0.53 32.52
N ASP A 159 53.96 -0.84 33.61
CA ASP A 159 55.05 -0.02 34.15
C ASP A 159 55.98 -0.87 35.05
N GLY A 160 57.30 -0.74 34.88
CA GLY A 160 58.30 -1.23 35.86
C GLY A 160 59.38 -2.24 35.42
N CYS A 161 60.41 -1.74 34.73
CA CYS A 161 61.87 -2.04 34.77
C CYS A 161 62.50 -3.47 34.86
N GLU A 162 63.45 -3.68 33.93
CA GLU A 162 64.77 -4.35 33.96
C GLU A 162 64.96 -5.90 33.84
N ASP A 163 65.47 -6.26 32.63
CA ASP A 163 66.65 -7.07 32.26
C ASP A 163 66.73 -8.61 32.49
N ALA A 164 66.55 -9.39 31.41
CA ALA A 164 67.42 -10.51 30.95
C ALA A 164 66.77 -11.34 29.79
N PRO A 165 67.53 -11.84 28.77
CA PRO A 165 67.00 -12.52 27.57
C PRO A 165 67.29 -14.06 27.54
N PRO A 166 67.00 -14.79 26.44
CA PRO A 166 65.68 -15.18 25.94
C PRO A 166 65.56 -16.73 25.85
N ASN A 167 64.44 -17.34 26.24
CA ASN A 167 64.15 -18.70 25.75
C ASN A 167 62.68 -19.12 25.76
N LYS A 168 62.32 -19.88 24.72
CA LYS A 168 61.07 -20.61 24.45
C LYS A 168 59.87 -19.81 23.92
N ARG A 169 59.83 -19.73 22.58
CA ARG A 169 58.60 -19.54 21.79
C ARG A 169 57.59 -20.63 22.17
N GLN A 170 56.59 -20.29 22.97
CA GLN A 170 55.33 -21.04 23.03
C GLN A 170 54.26 -20.26 22.27
N SER A 171 54.09 -20.67 21.01
CA SER A 171 52.92 -20.36 20.19
C SER A 171 51.66 -20.88 20.88
N ARG A 172 50.96 -20.03 21.64
CA ARG A 172 49.61 -20.31 22.16
C ARG A 172 48.74 -19.06 22.05
N GLY A 173 48.54 -18.57 20.83
CA GLY A 173 47.56 -17.51 20.53
C GLY A 173 46.67 -17.79 19.31
N SER A 174 46.83 -18.96 18.67
CA SER A 174 46.15 -19.25 17.39
C SER A 174 44.87 -20.07 17.54
N SER A 175 44.68 -20.80 18.63
CA SER A 175 43.58 -21.78 18.72
C SER A 175 42.21 -21.17 19.03
N HIS A 176 42.18 -20.02 19.73
CA HIS A 176 40.90 -19.40 20.14
C HIS A 176 40.24 -18.62 19.01
N ARG A 177 41.02 -17.92 18.19
CA ARG A 177 40.52 -17.16 17.03
C ARG A 177 39.95 -18.05 15.93
N VAL A 178 40.53 -19.24 15.73
CA VAL A 178 40.04 -20.21 14.74
C VAL A 178 38.74 -20.86 15.20
N ALA A 179 38.58 -21.10 16.50
CA ALA A 179 37.33 -21.62 17.07
C ALA A 179 36.19 -20.60 16.97
N GLU A 180 36.45 -19.32 17.26
CA GLU A 180 35.45 -18.24 17.17
C GLU A 180 35.01 -17.98 15.72
N ALA A 181 35.96 -17.98 14.77
CA ALA A 181 35.64 -17.88 13.34
C ALA A 181 34.82 -19.09 12.84
N GLY A 182 35.13 -20.31 13.32
CA GLY A 182 34.37 -21.52 12.99
C GLY A 182 32.92 -21.46 13.45
N VAL A 183 32.66 -20.92 14.64
CA VAL A 183 31.30 -20.73 15.18
C VAL A 183 30.50 -19.72 14.35
N VAL A 184 31.13 -18.61 13.95
CA VAL A 184 30.47 -17.59 13.10
C VAL A 184 30.16 -18.14 11.71
N VAL A 185 31.07 -18.89 11.11
CA VAL A 185 30.85 -19.51 9.79
C VAL A 185 29.75 -20.57 9.86
N ALA A 186 29.72 -21.40 10.91
CA ALA A 186 28.64 -22.39 11.10
C ALA A 186 27.27 -21.73 11.23
N SER A 187 27.16 -20.64 12.00
CA SER A 187 25.92 -19.87 12.13
C SER A 187 25.47 -19.25 10.81
N LEU A 188 26.42 -18.73 10.00
CA LEU A 188 26.09 -18.18 8.68
C LEU A 188 25.60 -19.27 7.71
N VAL A 189 26.23 -20.45 7.71
CA VAL A 189 25.80 -21.59 6.89
C VAL A 189 24.39 -22.04 7.27
N GLU A 190 24.07 -22.07 8.57
CA GLU A 190 22.72 -22.41 9.05
C GLU A 190 21.67 -21.37 8.61
N MET A 191 22.00 -20.08 8.67
CA MET A 191 21.12 -19.02 8.19
C MET A 191 20.87 -19.10 6.67
N VAL A 192 21.90 -19.42 5.88
CA VAL A 192 21.77 -19.59 4.43
C VAL A 192 20.94 -20.83 4.10
N ALA A 193 21.09 -21.93 4.84
CA ALA A 193 20.28 -23.13 4.67
C ALA A 193 18.79 -22.85 4.93
N LYS A 194 18.46 -22.16 6.03
CA LYS A 194 17.08 -21.76 6.36
C LYS A 194 16.49 -20.81 5.32
N ALA A 195 17.29 -19.87 4.79
CA ALA A 195 16.82 -18.96 3.73
C ALA A 195 16.50 -19.71 2.43
N ASN A 196 17.28 -20.74 2.09
CA ASN A 196 17.02 -21.57 0.92
C ASN A 196 15.76 -22.43 1.09
N GLU A 197 15.50 -22.94 2.29
CA GLU A 197 14.30 -23.72 2.61
C GLU A 197 13.02 -22.88 2.49
N VAL A 198 13.00 -21.68 3.08
CA VAL A 198 11.87 -20.74 2.97
C VAL A 198 11.60 -20.37 1.52
N LYS A 199 12.65 -20.15 0.73
CA LYS A 199 12.51 -19.82 -0.70
C LYS A 199 12.00 -21.01 -1.51
N ALA A 200 12.35 -22.24 -1.14
CA ALA A 200 11.81 -23.44 -1.77
C ALA A 200 10.34 -23.66 -1.43
N GLU A 201 9.94 -23.40 -0.18
CA GLU A 201 8.53 -23.43 0.25
C GLU A 201 7.68 -22.37 -0.46
N GLU A 202 8.20 -21.16 -0.60
CA GLU A 202 7.51 -20.08 -1.32
C GLU A 202 7.29 -20.43 -2.80
N VAL A 203 8.30 -21.03 -3.46
CA VAL A 203 8.17 -21.48 -4.85
C VAL A 203 7.15 -22.62 -4.97
N ARG A 204 7.12 -23.57 -4.03
CA ARG A 204 6.11 -24.64 -4.01
C ARG A 204 4.69 -24.09 -3.81
N ALA A 205 4.51 -23.20 -2.85
CA ALA A 205 3.21 -22.57 -2.58
C ALA A 205 2.71 -21.77 -3.79
N ARG A 206 3.60 -21.04 -4.48
CA ARG A 206 3.26 -20.34 -5.73
C ARG A 206 2.86 -21.30 -6.85
N HIS A 207 3.52 -22.46 -6.96
CA HIS A 207 3.20 -23.46 -7.97
C HIS A 207 1.85 -24.15 -7.69
N GLU A 208 1.58 -24.51 -6.43
CA GLU A 208 0.29 -25.08 -6.01
C GLU A 208 -0.86 -24.09 -6.20
N ASN A 209 -0.65 -22.81 -5.86
CA ASN A 209 -1.65 -21.77 -6.09
C ASN A 209 -1.95 -21.56 -7.58
N ASN A 210 -0.93 -21.65 -8.44
CA ASN A 210 -1.11 -21.56 -9.89
C ASN A 210 -1.86 -22.77 -10.47
N MET A 211 -1.65 -23.98 -9.93
CA MET A 211 -2.36 -25.20 -10.31
C MET A 211 -3.84 -25.22 -9.89
N LEU A 212 -4.17 -24.55 -8.78
CA LEU A 212 -5.56 -24.42 -8.29
C LEU A 212 -6.35 -23.31 -9.01
N ALA A 213 -5.66 -22.46 -9.77
CA ALA A 213 -6.24 -21.35 -10.51
C ALA A 213 -6.53 -21.66 -12.00
N GLN A 214 -6.35 -22.92 -12.43
CA GLN A 214 -6.76 -23.46 -13.73
C GLN A 214 -7.96 -24.39 -13.59
#